data_AF-A0A7N2LX67-F1
#
_entry.id   AF-A0A7N2LX67-F1
#
_cell.length_a   1.000
_cell.length_b   1.000
_cell.length_c   1.000
_cell.angle_alpha   90.00
_cell.angle_beta   90.00
_cell.angle_gamma   90.00
#
_symmetry.space_group_name_H-M   'P 1'
#
loop_
_entity.id
_entity.type
_entity.pdbx_description
1 polymer ?
#
loop_
_entity_poly.entity_id
_entity_poly.type
_entity_poly.pdbx_seq_one_letter_code
_entity_poly.pdbx_strand_id
1 'polypeptide(L)'
;MFDEMALVVGKDMATGGFSKGVGDIGVEALDDSPPLVDADVDDISKKKQVDPSHVASNETRSHRKRSHATMIEDAVYQDLSLQLGKVAFAIEKISENQLNFGSLYEEVMKMDGFEENMLASAFDHLNGDEKRARPFMLKNDKLYRQWLQNFFDNYLSQF
;
A
#
# COMPACT_ATOMS: atom_id res chain seq x y z
N MET A 1 -62.61 51.17 17.13
CA MET A 1 -61.69 51.77 16.14
C MET A 1 -60.48 50.86 16.11
N PHE A 2 -60.13 50.30 14.94
CA PHE A 2 -59.08 49.29 14.82
C PHE A 2 -57.71 49.98 14.73
N ASP A 3 -56.71 49.40 15.42
CA ASP A 3 -55.32 49.82 15.32
C ASP A 3 -54.75 49.49 13.94
N GLU A 4 -54.01 50.45 13.41
CA GLU A 4 -53.36 50.44 12.11
C GLU A 4 -52.15 49.49 12.12
N MET A 5 -52.14 48.49 11.23
CA MET A 5 -51.00 47.58 11.05
C MET A 5 -50.00 48.18 10.06
N ALA A 6 -48.86 48.66 10.53
CA ALA A 6 -47.79 49.18 9.68
C ALA A 6 -46.85 48.05 9.20
N LEU A 7 -46.74 47.87 7.88
CA LEU A 7 -45.77 46.98 7.24
C LEU A 7 -44.48 47.75 6.92
N VAL A 8 -43.40 47.48 7.65
CA VAL A 8 -42.06 48.00 7.33
C VAL A 8 -41.38 47.03 6.36
N VAL A 9 -41.33 47.41 5.09
CA VAL A 9 -40.51 46.73 4.08
C VAL A 9 -39.09 47.29 4.15
N GLY A 10 -38.17 46.51 4.72
CA GLY A 10 -36.74 46.80 4.66
C GLY A 10 -36.22 46.58 3.24
N LYS A 11 -35.65 47.63 2.63
CA LYS A 11 -35.03 47.58 1.31
C LYS A 11 -33.66 46.92 1.43
N ASP A 12 -33.60 45.60 1.23
CA ASP A 12 -32.33 44.87 1.13
C ASP A 12 -31.60 45.28 -0.15
N MET A 13 -30.36 45.74 0.01
CA MET A 13 -29.43 46.01 -1.10
C MET A 13 -28.25 45.06 -0.95
N ALA A 14 -28.44 43.80 -1.34
CA ALA A 14 -27.34 42.86 -1.54
C ALA A 14 -26.50 43.30 -2.75
N THR A 15 -25.53 44.19 -2.54
CA THR A 15 -24.51 44.53 -3.55
C THR A 15 -23.30 43.63 -3.33
N GLY A 16 -23.40 42.38 -3.79
CA GLY A 16 -22.29 41.42 -3.81
C GLY A 16 -21.91 41.10 -5.25
N GLY A 17 -21.03 41.92 -5.83
CA GLY A 17 -20.46 41.64 -7.15
C GLY A 17 -19.36 40.57 -7.04
N PHE A 18 -19.49 39.49 -7.80
CA PHE A 18 -18.39 38.56 -8.03
C PHE A 18 -17.91 38.72 -9.47
N SER A 19 -16.68 39.21 -9.63
CA SER A 19 -15.92 39.05 -10.87
C SER A 19 -14.43 39.02 -10.57
N LYS A 20 -13.85 37.83 -10.62
CA LYS A 20 -12.42 37.68 -10.90
C LYS A 20 -12.28 36.55 -11.91
N GLY A 21 -12.06 36.96 -13.16
CA GLY A 21 -12.02 36.10 -14.33
C GLY A 21 -10.89 35.09 -14.24
N VAL A 22 -11.19 33.87 -14.69
CA VAL A 22 -10.19 32.89 -15.10
C VAL A 22 -9.78 33.26 -16.52
N GLY A 23 -8.53 33.71 -16.66
CA GLY A 23 -7.91 33.95 -17.95
C GLY A 23 -7.64 32.61 -18.65
N ASP A 24 -8.03 32.57 -19.93
CA ASP A 24 -7.69 31.56 -20.93
C ASP A 24 -6.16 31.44 -21.05
N ILE A 25 -5.64 30.21 -20.97
CA ILE A 25 -4.22 29.94 -21.21
C ILE A 25 -4.17 28.79 -22.23
N GLY A 26 -3.84 29.17 -23.47
CA GLY A 26 -3.71 28.27 -24.60
C GLY A 26 -2.65 27.20 -24.38
N VAL A 27 -2.95 26.02 -24.93
CA VAL A 27 -2.06 24.87 -25.06
C VAL A 27 -0.99 25.19 -26.10
N GLU A 28 0.27 25.31 -25.67
CA GLU A 28 1.44 25.22 -26.57
C GLU A 28 2.58 24.45 -25.89
N ALA A 29 3.04 23.44 -26.63
CA ALA A 29 4.28 22.65 -26.65
C ALA A 29 5.14 22.35 -25.39
N LEU A 30 5.57 21.08 -25.34
CA LEU A 30 6.67 20.48 -24.57
C LEU A 30 7.90 21.38 -24.39
N ASP A 31 8.44 21.45 -23.16
CA ASP A 31 9.89 21.41 -22.91
C ASP A 31 10.21 20.89 -21.50
N ASP A 32 11.32 20.19 -21.37
CA ASP A 32 11.67 19.18 -20.37
C ASP A 32 12.70 19.75 -19.36
N SER A 33 12.35 19.98 -18.09
CA SER A 33 13.31 20.17 -16.97
C SER A 33 12.66 20.24 -15.57
N PRO A 34 13.28 19.69 -14.50
CA PRO A 34 12.71 19.66 -13.14
C PRO A 34 13.01 20.93 -12.32
N PRO A 35 12.16 21.29 -11.33
CA PRO A 35 12.42 22.44 -10.46
C PRO A 35 13.43 22.11 -9.34
N LEU A 36 14.44 22.96 -9.20
CA LEU A 36 15.41 22.96 -8.10
C LEU A 36 14.75 23.42 -6.79
N VAL A 37 15.00 22.67 -5.71
CA VAL A 37 14.66 23.03 -4.33
C VAL A 37 15.88 23.66 -3.68
N ASP A 38 15.82 24.95 -3.37
CA ASP A 38 16.78 25.61 -2.47
C ASP A 38 16.01 26.14 -1.26
N ALA A 39 16.32 25.55 -0.11
CA ALA A 39 15.93 26.04 1.20
C ALA A 39 16.91 27.15 1.62
N ASP A 40 16.40 28.28 2.09
CA ASP A 40 17.20 29.18 2.93
C ASP A 40 16.35 29.82 4.03
N VAL A 41 16.88 29.69 5.24
CA VAL A 41 16.34 30.14 6.51
C VAL A 41 17.18 31.34 6.91
N ASP A 42 16.56 32.47 7.29
CA ASP A 42 17.13 33.25 8.40
C ASP A 42 16.16 34.25 9.04
N ASP A 43 16.23 34.22 10.36
CA ASP A 43 15.75 35.15 11.37
C ASP A 43 16.36 36.55 11.19
N ILE A 44 15.60 37.62 11.49
CA ILE A 44 16.12 38.81 12.19
C ILE A 44 14.93 39.63 12.77
N SER A 45 14.89 39.56 14.08
CA SER A 45 14.21 40.39 15.08
C SER A 45 14.20 41.94 14.93
N LYS A 46 13.24 42.57 15.68
CA LYS A 46 13.15 43.95 16.25
C LYS A 46 12.21 44.92 15.48
N LYS A 47 11.27 45.68 16.06
CA LYS A 47 11.03 46.16 17.44
C LYS A 47 9.58 46.69 17.63
N LYS A 48 8.95 46.21 18.71
CA LYS A 48 8.02 46.83 19.68
C LYS A 48 7.56 48.29 19.49
N GLN A 49 6.23 48.50 19.41
CA GLN A 49 5.52 49.50 20.23
C GLN A 49 4.29 48.84 20.88
N VAL A 50 4.06 49.25 22.12
CA VAL A 50 3.21 48.73 23.21
C VAL A 50 2.65 50.03 23.80
N ASP A 51 1.35 50.31 23.89
CA ASP A 51 0.30 49.76 24.77
C ASP A 51 -0.91 50.75 24.69
N PRO A 52 -2.00 50.66 25.48
CA PRO A 52 -2.82 49.53 25.93
C PRO A 52 -4.35 49.84 25.79
N SER A 53 -5.24 48.86 25.95
CA SER A 53 -6.39 48.97 26.88
C SER A 53 -7.41 47.84 26.70
N HIS A 54 -7.96 47.43 27.85
CA HIS A 54 -9.14 46.59 28.08
C HIS A 54 -9.01 45.06 28.01
N VAL A 55 -8.56 44.52 29.15
CA VAL A 55 -9.36 43.65 30.04
C VAL A 55 -10.47 42.82 29.37
N ALA A 56 -10.22 41.52 29.24
CA ALA A 56 -11.22 40.50 29.59
C ALA A 56 -10.48 39.19 29.87
N SER A 57 -10.38 38.86 31.16
CA SER A 57 -10.08 37.52 31.64
C SER A 57 -11.06 36.53 31.03
N ASN A 58 -10.55 35.46 30.43
CA ASN A 58 -11.26 34.19 30.33
C ASN A 58 -10.19 33.10 30.34
N GLU A 59 -9.91 32.57 31.53
CA GLU A 59 -9.38 31.21 31.62
C GLU A 59 -10.43 30.28 30.99
N THR A 60 -10.26 30.01 29.70
CA THR A 60 -11.02 28.97 29.01
C THR A 60 -10.59 27.65 29.59
N ARG A 61 -11.36 27.22 30.59
CA ARG A 61 -11.36 25.88 31.16
C ARG A 61 -11.31 24.88 30.00
N SER A 62 -10.14 24.27 29.80
CA SER A 62 -9.87 23.31 28.72
C SER A 62 -10.63 22.02 29.01
N HIS A 63 -11.92 22.03 28.73
CA HIS A 63 -12.70 20.80 28.59
C HIS A 63 -12.48 20.30 27.18
N ARG A 64 -11.32 19.66 26.95
CA ARG A 64 -11.08 18.93 25.72
C ARG A 64 -12.01 17.72 25.70
N LYS A 65 -13.29 17.94 25.33
CA LYS A 65 -14.22 16.88 24.94
C LYS A 65 -13.54 16.17 23.78
N ARG A 66 -12.96 14.99 24.04
CA ARG A 66 -12.60 14.06 22.96
C ARG A 66 -13.90 13.80 22.20
N SER A 67 -13.97 14.28 20.98
CA SER A 67 -15.12 14.07 20.11
C SER A 67 -15.28 12.57 19.92
N HIS A 68 -16.47 12.05 20.18
CA HIS A 68 -16.83 10.64 19.99
C HIS A 68 -16.48 10.12 18.58
N ALA A 69 -16.42 11.01 17.58
CA ALA A 69 -15.93 10.71 16.22
C ALA A 69 -14.50 10.17 16.20
N THR A 70 -13.60 10.72 17.03
CA THR A 70 -12.19 10.29 17.09
C THR A 70 -12.02 8.87 17.64
N MET A 71 -12.94 8.39 18.49
CA MET A 71 -12.90 7.02 19.01
C MET A 71 -13.40 6.00 17.99
N ILE A 72 -14.35 6.39 17.13
CA ILE A 72 -14.85 5.55 16.03
C ILE A 72 -13.77 5.40 14.96
N GLU A 73 -13.11 6.50 14.58
CA GLU A 73 -11.98 6.47 13.64
C GLU A 73 -10.84 5.59 14.17
N ASP A 74 -10.44 5.75 15.43
CA ASP A 74 -9.39 4.93 16.06
C ASP A 74 -9.75 3.43 16.04
N ALA A 75 -10.99 3.07 16.38
CA ALA A 75 -11.45 1.68 16.30
C ALA A 75 -11.40 1.11 14.87
N VAL A 76 -11.75 1.91 13.85
CA VAL A 76 -11.66 1.52 12.44
C VAL A 76 -10.20 1.33 12.02
N TYR A 77 -9.28 2.21 12.43
CA TYR A 77 -7.85 2.05 12.14
C TYR A 77 -7.26 0.82 12.83
N GLN A 78 -7.67 0.49 14.05
CA GLN A 78 -7.22 -0.72 14.74
C GLN A 78 -7.71 -1.99 14.02
N ASP A 79 -8.97 -2.04 13.58
CA ASP A 79 -9.49 -3.18 12.81
C ASP A 79 -8.76 -3.35 11.47
N LEU A 80 -8.57 -2.25 10.73
CA LEU A 80 -7.80 -2.25 9.49
C LEU A 80 -6.35 -2.72 9.72
N SER A 81 -5.69 -2.24 10.77
CA SER A 81 -4.34 -2.66 11.14
C SER A 81 -4.29 -4.16 11.43
N LEU A 82 -5.31 -4.72 12.10
CA LEU A 82 -5.39 -6.13 12.42
C LEU A 82 -5.66 -6.98 11.17
N GLN A 83 -6.53 -6.53 10.27
CA GLN A 83 -6.73 -7.19 8.98
C GLN A 83 -5.47 -7.18 8.12
N LEU A 84 -4.78 -6.04 8.04
CA LEU A 84 -3.52 -5.93 7.32
C LEU A 84 -2.45 -6.83 7.91
N GLY A 85 -2.37 -6.95 9.24
CA GLY A 85 -1.50 -7.90 9.93
C GLY A 85 -1.80 -9.36 9.55
N LYS A 86 -3.08 -9.75 9.47
CA LYS A 86 -3.49 -11.09 9.01
C LYS A 86 -3.09 -11.35 7.55
N VAL A 87 -3.24 -10.35 6.68
CA VAL A 87 -2.83 -10.45 5.27
C VAL A 87 -1.31 -10.58 5.17
N ALA A 88 -0.55 -9.76 5.88
CA ALA A 88 0.91 -9.84 5.92
C ALA A 88 1.38 -11.22 6.40
N PHE A 89 0.79 -11.74 7.47
CA PHE A 89 1.08 -13.08 7.99
C PHE A 89 0.74 -14.19 6.97
N ALA A 90 -0.40 -14.08 6.27
CA ALA A 90 -0.76 -15.03 5.23
C ALA A 90 0.24 -15.01 4.06
N ILE A 91 0.70 -13.82 3.64
CA ILE A 91 1.72 -13.66 2.60
C ILE A 91 3.06 -14.28 3.05
N GLU A 92 3.49 -14.00 4.27
CA GLU A 92 4.70 -14.59 4.86
C GLU A 92 4.63 -16.13 4.82
N LYS A 93 3.51 -16.73 5.26
CA LYS A 93 3.31 -18.18 5.20
C LYS A 93 3.31 -18.76 3.78
N ILE A 94 2.76 -18.03 2.82
CA ILE A 94 2.80 -18.44 1.41
C ILE A 94 4.23 -18.38 0.87
N SER A 95 5.02 -17.39 1.30
CA SER A 95 6.41 -17.20 0.88
C SER A 95 7.34 -18.26 1.46
N GLU A 96 7.21 -18.60 2.75
CA GLU A 96 7.98 -19.67 3.41
C GLU A 96 7.72 -21.04 2.77
N ASN A 97 6.50 -21.25 2.28
CA ASN A 97 6.11 -22.51 1.64
C ASN A 97 6.43 -22.52 0.14
N GLN A 98 7.14 -21.56 -0.45
CA GLN A 98 7.53 -21.65 -1.87
C GLN A 98 8.62 -22.71 -2.06
N LEU A 99 8.47 -23.56 -3.08
CA LEU A 99 9.53 -24.51 -3.42
C LEU A 99 10.72 -23.79 -4.07
N ASN A 100 11.92 -24.03 -3.56
CA ASN A 100 13.13 -23.54 -4.20
C ASN A 100 13.51 -24.43 -5.39
N PHE A 101 13.16 -23.99 -6.60
CA PHE A 101 13.46 -24.72 -7.83
C PHE A 101 14.97 -24.83 -8.12
N GLY A 102 15.79 -23.90 -7.62
CA GLY A 102 17.25 -24.00 -7.73
C GLY A 102 17.78 -25.19 -6.93
N SER A 103 17.34 -25.34 -5.68
CA SER A 103 17.68 -26.52 -4.87
C SER A 103 17.12 -27.81 -5.44
N LEU A 104 15.93 -27.77 -6.05
CA LEU A 104 15.36 -28.92 -6.76
C LEU A 104 16.24 -29.34 -7.93
N TYR A 105 16.72 -28.39 -8.73
CA TYR A 105 17.60 -28.66 -9.86
C TYR A 105 18.90 -29.32 -9.41
N GLU A 106 19.56 -28.76 -8.38
CA GLU A 106 20.80 -29.33 -7.83
C GLU A 106 20.59 -30.76 -7.32
N GLU A 107 19.51 -31.01 -6.58
CA GLU A 107 19.20 -32.34 -6.04
C GLU A 107 18.89 -33.33 -7.17
N VAL A 108 18.24 -32.87 -8.25
CA VAL A 108 18.01 -33.70 -9.44
C VAL A 108 19.31 -34.05 -10.17
N MET A 109 20.18 -33.06 -10.36
CA MET A 109 21.41 -33.22 -11.12
C MET A 109 22.52 -33.96 -10.38
N LYS A 110 22.46 -34.02 -9.05
CA LYS A 110 23.41 -34.77 -8.20
C LYS A 110 23.35 -36.29 -8.41
N MET A 111 22.39 -36.79 -9.19
CA MET A 111 22.00 -38.18 -9.17
C MET A 111 22.77 -39.01 -10.19
N ASP A 112 23.77 -39.73 -9.67
CA ASP A 112 24.60 -40.61 -10.48
C ASP A 112 23.81 -41.80 -11.07
N GLY A 113 24.18 -42.17 -12.30
CA GLY A 113 23.67 -43.35 -13.00
C GLY A 113 22.54 -43.07 -14.01
N PHE A 114 22.19 -41.81 -14.23
CA PHE A 114 21.26 -41.38 -15.26
C PHE A 114 21.94 -40.41 -16.22
N GLU A 115 21.51 -40.39 -17.47
CA GLU A 115 22.00 -39.40 -18.44
C GLU A 115 21.45 -38.00 -18.09
N GLU A 116 22.25 -36.96 -18.31
CA GLU A 116 21.90 -35.57 -17.96
C GLU A 116 20.62 -35.08 -18.66
N ASN A 117 20.39 -35.51 -19.91
CA ASN A 117 19.17 -35.25 -20.68
C ASN A 117 17.90 -35.84 -20.01
N MET A 118 18.02 -37.03 -19.41
CA MET A 118 16.95 -37.70 -18.68
C MET A 118 16.66 -36.93 -17.40
N LEU A 119 17.71 -36.56 -16.65
CA LEU A 119 17.59 -35.75 -15.44
C LEU A 119 16.94 -34.39 -15.73
N ALA A 120 17.32 -33.73 -16.83
CA ALA A 120 16.69 -32.50 -17.29
C ALA A 120 15.19 -32.69 -17.58
N SER A 121 14.82 -33.78 -18.26
CA SER A 121 13.41 -34.10 -18.55
C SER A 121 12.60 -34.36 -17.27
N ALA A 122 13.20 -35.02 -16.29
CA ALA A 122 12.60 -35.25 -14.98
C ALA A 122 12.43 -33.95 -14.19
N PHE A 123 13.43 -33.05 -14.25
CA PHE A 123 13.34 -31.72 -13.65
C PHE A 123 12.20 -30.91 -14.28
N ASP A 124 12.12 -30.85 -15.61
CA ASP A 124 11.05 -30.11 -16.31
C ASP A 124 9.65 -30.60 -15.92
N HIS A 125 9.50 -31.93 -15.76
CA HIS A 125 8.26 -32.53 -15.29
C HIS A 125 7.90 -32.13 -13.85
N LEU A 126 8.88 -32.09 -12.95
CA LEU A 126 8.69 -31.65 -11.56
C LEU A 126 8.43 -30.14 -11.48
N ASN A 127 9.10 -29.35 -12.31
CA ASN A 127 8.93 -27.90 -12.40
C ASN A 127 7.51 -27.53 -12.87
N GLY A 128 6.91 -28.33 -13.75
CA GLY A 128 5.53 -28.15 -14.21
C GLY A 128 4.45 -28.46 -13.16
N ASP A 129 4.76 -29.23 -12.12
CA ASP A 129 3.82 -29.60 -11.06
C ASP A 129 4.46 -29.54 -9.68
N GLU A 130 4.34 -28.36 -9.05
CA GLU A 130 4.90 -28.11 -7.71
C GLU A 130 4.40 -29.12 -6.65
N LYS A 131 3.18 -29.66 -6.82
CA LYS A 131 2.63 -30.67 -5.89
C LYS A 131 3.40 -32.00 -5.96
N ARG A 132 4.12 -32.26 -7.05
CA ARG A 132 5.02 -33.42 -7.21
C ARG A 132 6.44 -33.10 -6.76
N ALA A 133 6.92 -31.88 -7.05
CA ALA A 133 8.24 -31.42 -6.63
C ALA A 133 8.39 -31.34 -5.10
N ARG A 134 7.35 -30.95 -4.37
CA ARG A 134 7.38 -30.84 -2.90
C ARG A 134 7.65 -32.19 -2.19
N PRO A 135 6.86 -33.26 -2.42
CA PRO A 135 7.17 -34.58 -1.87
C PRO A 135 8.52 -35.12 -2.32
N PHE A 136 9.00 -34.70 -3.48
CA PHE A 136 10.27 -35.14 -4.02
C PHE A 136 11.46 -34.57 -3.24
N MET A 137 11.44 -33.28 -2.90
CA MET A 137 12.45 -32.63 -2.05
C MET A 137 12.55 -33.21 -0.63
N LEU A 138 11.50 -33.89 -0.16
CA LEU A 138 11.45 -34.54 1.15
C LEU A 138 11.99 -35.99 1.14
N LYS A 139 12.27 -36.55 -0.05
CA LYS A 139 12.73 -37.93 -0.21
C LYS A 139 14.24 -38.02 0.01
N ASN A 140 14.68 -39.17 0.51
CA ASN A 140 16.10 -39.53 0.52
C ASN A 140 16.54 -40.07 -0.86
N ASP A 141 17.85 -40.07 -1.13
CA ASP A 141 18.47 -40.47 -2.40
C ASP A 141 17.98 -41.82 -2.97
N LYS A 142 17.61 -42.77 -2.12
CA LYS A 142 17.08 -44.09 -2.54
C LYS A 142 15.70 -43.96 -3.18
N LEU A 143 14.81 -43.20 -2.54
CA LEU A 143 13.45 -42.97 -3.02
C LEU A 143 13.47 -42.07 -4.27
N TYR A 144 14.44 -41.17 -4.34
CA TYR A 144 14.71 -40.39 -5.53
C TYR A 144 15.03 -41.32 -6.72
N ARG A 145 16.02 -42.22 -6.55
CA ARG A 145 16.44 -43.18 -7.59
C ARG A 145 15.27 -44.04 -8.06
N GLN A 146 14.47 -44.54 -7.13
CA GLN A 146 13.27 -45.31 -7.44
C GLN A 146 12.20 -44.47 -8.17
N TRP A 147 12.04 -43.20 -7.80
CA TRP A 147 11.11 -42.31 -8.47
C TRP A 147 11.53 -42.05 -9.92
N LEU A 148 12.82 -41.77 -10.18
CA LEU A 148 13.34 -41.60 -11.53
C LEU A 148 13.14 -42.87 -12.37
N GLN A 149 13.48 -44.02 -11.80
CA GLN A 149 13.30 -45.30 -12.49
C GLN A 149 11.83 -45.51 -12.89
N ASN A 150 10.91 -45.34 -11.94
CA ASN A 150 9.47 -45.40 -12.24
C ASN A 150 9.03 -44.33 -13.24
N PHE A 151 9.59 -43.11 -13.17
CA PHE A 151 9.25 -42.02 -14.08
C PHE A 151 9.63 -42.40 -15.51
N PHE A 152 10.86 -42.85 -15.75
CA PHE A 152 11.32 -43.23 -17.08
C PHE A 152 10.69 -44.53 -17.56
N ASP A 153 10.46 -45.52 -16.70
CA ASP A 153 9.77 -46.76 -17.08
C ASP A 153 8.34 -46.48 -17.56
N ASN A 154 7.66 -45.47 -16.99
CA ASN A 154 6.31 -45.08 -17.41
C ASN A 154 6.29 -44.04 -18.55
N TYR A 155 7.31 -43.21 -18.69
CA TYR A 155 7.41 -42.19 -19.76
C TYR A 155 7.97 -42.75 -21.07
N LEU A 156 8.92 -43.68 -21.02
CA LEU A 156 9.52 -44.29 -22.21
C LEU A 156 8.64 -45.39 -22.82
N SER A 157 7.65 -45.90 -22.10
CA SER A 157 6.68 -46.86 -22.64
C SER A 157 5.59 -46.22 -23.51
N GLN A 158 5.60 -44.88 -23.67
CA GLN A 158 4.67 -44.12 -24.51
C GLN A 158 5.24 -43.80 -25.91
N PHE A 159 6.45 -44.27 -26.21
CA PHE A 159 7.07 -44.28 -27.54
C PHE A 159 7.43 -45.71 -27.95
#